data_AF-A0A920PRV8-F1
#
_entry.id   AF-A0A920PRV8-F1
#
_cell.length_a   1.000
_cell.length_b   1.000
_cell.length_c   1.000
_cell.angle_alpha   90.00
_cell.angle_beta   90.00
_cell.angle_gamma   90.00
#
_symmetry.space_group_name_H-M   'P 1'
#
loop_
_entity.id
_entity.type
_entity.pdbx_description
1 polymer ?
#
loop_
_entity_poly.entity_id
_entity_poly.type
_entity_poly.pdbx_seq_one_letter_code
_entity_poly.pdbx_strand_id
1 'polypeptide(L)'
;MVGRGATISADASQIVLSKPRLSEVKEFAESVDAVGINVGHSGTIMGVLLDARKKRGASTYHRAKETFPDAQEVYHFRLIGGGVQQVTT
;
A
#
# COMPACT_ATOMS: atom_id res chain seq x y z
N MET A 1 8.76 11.72 0.21
CA MET A 1 8.21 11.97 1.57
C MET A 1 6.82 11.38 1.78
N VAL A 2 5.92 11.37 0.78
CA VAL A 2 4.55 10.83 0.91
C VAL A 2 4.49 9.42 1.51
N GLY A 3 5.34 8.49 1.04
CA GLY A 3 5.34 7.12 1.56
C GLY A 3 5.65 7.03 3.05
N ARG A 4 6.66 7.77 3.54
CA ARG A 4 6.99 7.82 4.97
C ARG A 4 5.85 8.41 5.80
N GLY A 5 5.20 9.47 5.33
CA GLY A 5 4.05 10.06 6.00
C GLY A 5 2.87 9.09 6.08
N ALA A 6 2.60 8.35 5.00
CA ALA A 6 1.58 7.32 4.97
C ALA A 6 1.87 6.17 5.95
N THR A 7 3.14 5.73 6.06
CA THR A 7 3.55 4.72 7.05
C THR A 7 3.34 5.20 8.48
N ILE A 8 3.72 6.44 8.80
CA ILE A 8 3.49 7.04 10.13
C ILE A 8 1.99 7.08 10.43
N SER A 9 1.17 7.47 9.45
CA SER A 9 -0.29 7.46 9.61
C SER A 9 -0.85 6.05 9.82
N ALA A 10 -0.31 5.04 9.13
CA ALA A 10 -0.69 3.65 9.29
C ALA A 10 -0.38 3.14 10.71
N ASP A 11 0.83 3.43 11.20
CA ASP A 11 1.25 3.09 12.57
C ASP A 11 0.39 3.79 13.63
N ALA A 12 0.15 5.10 13.48
CA ALA A 12 -0.71 5.86 14.40
C ALA A 12 -2.15 5.33 14.43
N SER A 13 -2.66 4.86 13.29
CA SER A 13 -4.03 4.36 13.19
C SER A 13 -4.28 3.07 13.98
N GLN A 14 -3.23 2.37 14.43
CA GLN A 14 -3.34 1.19 15.29
C GLN A 14 -3.94 1.54 16.67
N ILE A 15 -3.75 2.78 17.14
CA ILE A 15 -4.30 3.26 18.42
C ILE A 15 -5.83 3.32 18.37
N VAL A 16 -6.39 3.62 17.19
CA VAL A 16 -7.85 3.75 16.99
C VAL A 16 -8.49 2.39 16.74
N LEU A 17 -7.92 1.59 15.85
CA LEU A 17 -8.41 0.26 15.52
C LEU A 17 -7.25 -0.63 15.10
N SER A 18 -7.12 -1.78 15.77
CA SER A 18 -6.09 -2.77 15.47
C SER A 18 -6.21 -3.28 14.03
N LYS A 19 -5.07 -3.34 13.33
CA LYS A 19 -4.93 -3.83 11.95
C LYS A 19 -3.96 -5.01 12.00
N PRO A 20 -4.45 -6.24 12.24
CA PRO A 20 -3.60 -7.38 12.60
C PRO A 20 -2.48 -7.66 11.61
N ARG A 21 -2.75 -7.49 10.32
CA ARG A 21 -1.79 -7.78 9.23
C ARG A 21 -0.82 -6.64 8.92
N LEU A 22 -0.83 -5.55 9.69
CA LEU A 22 0.02 -4.39 9.40
C LEU A 22 1.51 -4.75 9.48
N SER A 23 1.94 -5.57 10.44
CA SER A 23 3.35 -5.95 10.56
C SER A 23 3.82 -6.76 9.35
N GLU A 24 3.04 -7.77 8.93
CA GLU A 24 3.34 -8.57 7.74
C GLU A 24 3.46 -7.72 6.48
N VAL A 25 2.56 -6.75 6.29
CA VAL A 25 2.61 -5.85 5.13
C VAL A 25 3.82 -4.91 5.21
N LYS A 26 4.24 -4.48 6.41
CA LYS A 26 5.48 -3.71 6.62
C LYS A 26 6.71 -4.54 6.26
N GLU A 27 6.79 -5.78 6.74
CA GLU A 27 7.88 -6.70 6.42
C GLU A 27 7.96 -6.97 4.90
N PHE A 28 6.81 -7.20 4.25
CA PHE A 28 6.77 -7.35 2.80
C PHE A 28 7.23 -6.07 2.09
N ALA A 29 6.76 -4.89 2.52
CA ALA A 29 7.16 -3.60 1.96
C ALA A 29 8.68 -3.36 2.07
N GLU A 30 9.29 -3.68 3.20
CA GLU A 30 10.74 -3.65 3.39
C GLU A 30 11.46 -4.62 2.45
N SER A 31 10.95 -5.85 2.32
CA SER A 31 11.53 -6.90 1.46
C SER A 31 11.54 -6.57 -0.04
N VAL A 32 10.71 -5.61 -0.46
CA VAL A 32 10.61 -5.13 -1.85
C VAL A 32 11.19 -3.72 -2.03
N ASP A 33 11.82 -3.16 -0.99
CA ASP A 33 12.40 -1.80 -0.99
C ASP A 33 11.35 -0.75 -1.42
N ALA A 34 10.16 -0.86 -0.81
CA ALA A 34 9.06 0.08 -0.94
C ALA A 34 9.40 1.41 -0.26
N VAL A 35 8.73 2.49 -0.70
CA VAL A 35 8.90 3.83 -0.13
C VAL A 35 7.93 4.11 1.03
N GLY A 36 7.02 3.19 1.32
CA GLY A 36 6.09 3.25 2.44
C GLY A 36 4.85 2.39 2.24
N ILE A 37 3.91 2.50 3.16
CA ILE A 37 2.63 1.80 3.12
C ILE A 37 1.48 2.76 3.43
N ASN A 38 0.28 2.44 2.98
CA ASN A 38 -0.95 3.09 3.45
C ASN A 38 -1.97 2.03 3.89
N VAL A 39 -2.92 2.44 4.73
CA VAL A 39 -3.97 1.54 5.22
C VAL A 39 -5.31 2.27 5.17
N GLY A 40 -6.31 1.60 4.61
CA GLY A 40 -7.70 2.06 4.66
C GLY A 40 -8.26 1.99 6.09
N HIS A 41 -9.34 2.73 6.33
CA HIS A 41 -9.92 2.95 7.66
C HIS A 41 -10.02 1.69 8.55
N SER A 42 -10.71 0.65 8.08
CA SER A 42 -10.93 -0.61 8.79
C SER A 42 -9.71 -1.52 8.88
N GLY A 43 -8.64 -1.25 8.12
CA GLY A 43 -7.51 -2.16 7.98
C GLY A 43 -7.66 -3.27 6.95
N THR A 44 -8.80 -3.37 6.27
CA THR A 44 -9.08 -4.45 5.30
C THR A 44 -8.39 -4.25 3.95
N ILE A 45 -7.96 -3.02 3.65
CA ILE A 45 -7.21 -2.68 2.44
C ILE A 45 -5.90 -2.02 2.88
N MET A 46 -4.78 -2.56 2.40
CA MET A 46 -3.45 -2.00 2.62
C MET A 46 -2.72 -1.88 1.29
N GLY A 47 -1.99 -0.79 1.11
CA GLY A 47 -1.21 -0.56 -0.09
C GLY A 47 0.27 -0.47 0.21
N VAL A 48 1.08 -1.03 -0.68
CA VAL A 48 2.53 -0.87 -0.69
C VAL A 48 2.90 0.16 -1.75
N LEU A 49 3.59 1.21 -1.32
CA LEU A 49 3.94 2.35 -2.17
C LEU A 49 5.34 2.12 -2.74
N LEU A 50 5.46 2.12 -4.06
CA LEU A 50 6.72 1.85 -4.76
C LEU A 50 7.30 3.12 -5.37
N ASP A 51 8.64 3.17 -5.46
CA ASP A 51 9.31 4.19 -6.24
C ASP A 51 9.13 3.91 -7.75
N ALA A 52 8.33 4.75 -8.41
CA ALA A 52 8.04 4.62 -9.84
C ALA A 52 9.30 4.64 -10.73
N ARG A 53 10.41 5.23 -10.25
CA ARG A 53 11.68 5.29 -10.98
C ARG A 53 12.37 3.93 -11.08
N LYS A 54 12.09 3.02 -10.14
CA LYS A 54 12.74 1.70 -10.04
C LYS A 54 12.12 0.63 -10.96
N LYS A 55 10.97 0.88 -11.59
CA LYS A 55 10.28 -0.04 -12.53
C LYS A 55 10.04 -1.48 -11.99
N ARG A 56 9.74 -1.63 -10.69
CA ARG A 56 9.54 -2.95 -10.02
C ARG A 56 8.08 -3.35 -9.81
N GLY A 57 7.13 -2.56 -10.31
CA GLY A 57 5.70 -2.74 -10.04
C GLY A 57 5.17 -4.14 -10.38
N ALA A 58 5.48 -4.65 -11.56
CA ALA A 58 5.05 -5.99 -12.00
C ALA A 58 5.63 -7.12 -11.15
N SER A 59 6.95 -7.11 -10.90
CA SER A 59 7.59 -8.13 -10.06
C SER A 59 7.08 -8.10 -8.62
N THR A 60 6.87 -6.91 -8.06
CA THR A 60 6.31 -6.76 -6.71
C THR A 60 4.87 -7.24 -6.65
N TYR A 61 4.06 -6.98 -7.69
CA TYR A 61 2.70 -7.49 -7.80
C TYR A 61 2.64 -9.03 -7.77
N HIS A 62 3.47 -9.71 -8.56
CA HIS A 62 3.54 -11.17 -8.55
C HIS A 62 3.96 -11.70 -7.18
N ARG A 63 4.99 -11.12 -6.57
CA ARG A 63 5.46 -11.50 -5.25
C ARG A 63 4.40 -11.26 -4.17
N ALA A 64 3.59 -10.20 -4.29
CA ALA A 64 2.48 -9.93 -3.37
C ALA A 64 1.40 -11.02 -3.44
N LYS A 65 1.05 -11.49 -4.65
CA LYS A 65 0.11 -12.62 -4.81
C LYS A 65 0.63 -13.92 -4.19
N GLU A 66 1.93 -14.16 -4.31
CA GLU A 66 2.57 -15.33 -3.71
C GLU A 66 2.68 -15.23 -2.18
N THR A 67 2.98 -14.03 -1.67
CA THR A 67 3.14 -13.77 -0.22
C THR A 67 1.80 -13.77 0.51
N PHE A 68 0.73 -13.33 -0.16
CA PHE A 68 -0.60 -13.18 0.42
C PHE A 68 -1.65 -13.98 -0.38
N PRO A 69 -1.54 -15.32 -0.39
CA PRO A 69 -2.47 -16.18 -1.12
C PRO A 69 -3.89 -16.15 -0.53
N ASP A 70 -4.04 -15.67 0.71
CA ASP A 70 -5.28 -15.48 1.44
C ASP A 70 -5.98 -14.15 1.13
N ALA A 71 -5.28 -13.21 0.48
CA ALA A 71 -5.88 -11.95 0.09
C ALA A 71 -6.98 -12.19 -0.94
N GLN A 72 -8.17 -11.64 -0.69
CA GLN A 72 -9.30 -11.74 -1.61
C GLN A 72 -8.90 -11.24 -3.01
N GLU A 73 -8.19 -10.11 -3.06
CA GLU A 73 -7.72 -9.50 -4.30
C GLU A 73 -6.37 -8.81 -4.07
N VAL A 74 -5.53 -8.83 -5.10
CA VAL A 74 -4.29 -8.05 -5.16
C VAL A 74 -4.31 -7.25 -6.45
N TYR A 75 -4.01 -5.96 -6.35
CA TYR A 75 -4.02 -5.05 -7.48
C TYR A 75 -2.70 -4.28 -7.61
N HIS A 76 -2.46 -3.75 -8.81
CA HIS A 76 -1.33 -2.88 -9.11
C HIS A 76 -1.81 -1.67 -9.89
N PHE A 77 -1.64 -0.49 -9.29
CA PHE A 77 -2.12 0.78 -9.84
C PHE A 77 -1.02 1.82 -9.87
N ARG A 78 -1.19 2.82 -10.75
CA ARG A 78 -0.43 4.07 -10.69
C ARG A 78 -1.16 5.03 -9.76
N LEU A 79 -0.42 5.65 -8.84
CA LEU A 79 -0.96 6.74 -8.04
C LEU A 79 -1.34 7.92 -8.94
N ILE A 80 -2.55 8.42 -8.74
CA ILE A 80 -3.07 9.64 -9.37
C ILE A 80 -3.14 10.77 -8.33
N GLY A 81 -3.25 12.01 -8.80
CA GLY A 81 -3.61 13.12 -7.93
C GLY A 81 -5.00 12.91 -7.31
N GLY A 82 -5.21 13.43 -6.11
CA GLY A 82 -6.53 13.45 -5.48
C GLY A 82 -7.41 14.58 -6.01
N GLY A 83 -8.68 14.58 -5.60
CA GLY A 83 -9.66 15.61 -5.95
C GLY A 83 -10.69 15.14 -6.98
N VAL A 84 -11.79 15.88 -7.08
CA VAL A 84 -12.83 15.66 -8.11
C VAL A 84 -12.35 16.28 -9.41
N GLN A 85 -12.51 15.55 -10.51
CA GLN A 85 -12.32 16.09 -11.86
C GLN A 85 -13.68 16.27 -12.53
N GLN A 86 -13.96 17.48 -12.99
CA GLN A 86 -15.12 17.72 -13.85
C GLN A 86 -14.81 17.19 -15.24
N VAL A 87 -15.58 16.20 -15.70
CA VAL A 87 -15.54 15.73 -17.08
C VAL A 87 -16.55 16.54 -17.86
N THR A 88 -16.08 17.36 -18.81
CA THR A 88 -16.96 18.09 -19.74
C THR A 88 -17.22 17.17 -20.93
N THR A 89 -18.50 16.85 -21.16
CA THR A 89 -18.98 16.09 -22.33
C THR A 89 -19.43 17.04 -23.42
#